data_AF-A0A5K1ABG6-F1
#
_entry.id   AF-A0A5K1ABG6-F1
#
_cell.length_a   1.000
_cell.length_b   1.000
_cell.length_c   1.000
_cell.angle_alpha   90.00
_cell.angle_beta   90.00
_cell.angle_gamma   90.00
#
_symmetry.space_group_name_H-M   'P 1'
#
loop_
_entity.id
_entity.type
_entity.pdbx_description
1 polymer ?
#
loop_
_entity_poly.entity_id
_entity_poly.type
_entity_poly.pdbx_seq_one_letter_code
_entity_poly.pdbx_strand_id
1 'polypeptide(L)' 'NKDVTEAIQKVAAAYDCKIVEGVLSHQLKQFVIDGNKVVISVTNPEMRVDDVDFEENEVYAVDIVASTGDGK' A
#
# COMPACT_ATOMS: atom_id res chain seq x y z
N ASN A 1 -6.59 -4.68 5.36
CA ASN A 1 -5.62 -4.04 4.42
C ASN A 1 -4.32 -4.88 4.25
N LYS A 2 -3.82 -5.57 5.29
CA LYS A 2 -2.60 -6.40 5.24
C LYS A 2 -2.49 -7.39 4.08
N ASP A 3 -3.58 -8.06 3.71
CA ASP A 3 -3.58 -9.03 2.61
C ASP A 3 -3.10 -8.42 1.29
N VAL A 4 -3.41 -7.13 1.06
CA VAL A 4 -2.97 -6.39 -0.12
C VAL A 4 -1.46 -6.18 -0.07
N THR A 5 -0.92 -5.74 1.06
CA THR A 5 0.53 -5.57 1.29
C THR A 5 1.29 -6.87 1.00
N GLU A 6 0.78 -8.01 1.48
CA GLU A 6 1.42 -9.31 1.20
C GLU A 6 1.34 -9.70 -0.28
N ALA A 7 0.19 -9.47 -0.92
CA ALA A 7 -0.02 -9.84 -2.31
C ALA A 7 0.90 -9.06 -3.25
N ILE A 8 1.04 -7.74 -3.07
CA ILE A 8 1.89 -6.91 -3.93
C ILE A 8 3.36 -7.30 -3.81
N GLN A 9 3.82 -7.66 -2.61
CA GLN A 9 5.18 -8.11 -2.38
C GLN A 9 5.45 -9.47 -3.05
N LYS A 10 4.51 -10.42 -2.90
CA LYS A 10 4.60 -11.74 -3.57
C LYS A 10 4.64 -11.59 -5.09
N VAL A 11 3.83 -10.71 -5.65
CA VAL A 11 3.81 -10.45 -7.10
C VAL A 11 5.11 -9.78 -7.55
N ALA A 12 5.59 -8.74 -6.88
CA ALA A 12 6.84 -8.07 -7.26
C ALA A 12 8.05 -9.02 -7.25
N ALA A 13 8.13 -9.87 -6.23
CA ALA A 13 9.19 -10.87 -6.10
C ALA A 13 9.21 -11.88 -7.26
N ALA A 14 8.05 -12.20 -7.86
CA ALA A 14 7.97 -13.11 -9.01
C ALA A 14 8.60 -12.52 -10.30
N TYR A 15 8.87 -11.22 -10.33
CA TYR A 15 9.48 -10.50 -11.46
C TYR A 15 10.86 -9.91 -11.10
N ASP A 16 11.51 -10.41 -10.04
CA ASP A 16 12.78 -9.88 -9.53
C ASP A 16 12.75 -8.37 -9.25
N CYS A 17 11.57 -7.85 -8.90
CA CYS A 17 11.34 -6.46 -8.51
C CYS A 17 11.13 -6.34 -6.99
N LYS A 18 11.32 -5.13 -6.48
CA LYS A 18 10.99 -4.77 -5.11
C LYS A 18 9.96 -3.65 -5.09
N ILE A 19 8.99 -3.76 -4.19
CA ILE A 19 8.06 -2.67 -3.91
C ILE A 19 8.81 -1.55 -3.20
N VAL A 20 8.56 -0.31 -3.61
CA VAL A 20 9.22 0.87 -3.05
C VAL A 20 8.70 1.18 -1.64
N GLU A 21 9.60 1.46 -0.71
CA GLU A 21 9.26 1.83 0.66
C GLU A 21 8.53 3.19 0.73
N GLY A 22 7.69 3.38 1.74
CA GLY A 22 6.99 4.66 1.99
C GLY A 22 5.77 4.93 1.10
N VAL A 23 5.44 4.06 0.14
CA VAL A 23 4.26 4.21 -0.72
C VAL A 23 2.98 3.81 0.02
N LEU A 24 2.00 4.72 0.05
CA LEU A 24 0.70 4.54 0.69
C LEU A 24 -0.43 4.65 -0.34
N SER A 25 -1.37 3.70 -0.30
CA SER A 25 -2.64 3.78 -1.02
C SER A 25 -3.72 4.29 -0.07
N HIS A 26 -4.33 5.42 -0.39
CA HIS A 26 -5.26 6.12 0.50
C HIS A 26 -6.73 5.88 0.15
N GLN A 27 -7.57 5.82 1.19
CA GLN A 27 -9.01 6.03 1.03
C GLN A 27 -9.27 7.46 0.54
N LEU A 28 -10.14 7.59 -0.44
CA LEU A 28 -10.61 8.86 -0.96
C LEU A 28 -11.98 9.19 -0.38
N LYS A 29 -12.19 10.47 -0.06
CA LYS A 29 -13.51 11.04 0.26
C LYS A 29 -13.68 12.35 -0.52
N GLN A 30 -14.88 12.91 -0.51
CA GLN A 30 -15.09 14.21 -1.13
C GLN A 30 -14.13 15.25 -0.51
N PHE A 31 -13.30 15.86 -1.36
CA PHE A 31 -12.26 16.83 -0.97
C PHE A 31 -11.13 16.30 -0.07
N VAL A 32 -11.03 14.98 0.14
CA VAL A 32 -9.96 14.34 0.92
C VAL A 32 -9.24 13.31 0.06
N ILE A 33 -7.96 13.56 -0.23
CA ILE A 33 -7.13 12.67 -1.06
C ILE A 33 -6.32 11.66 -0.22
N ASP A 34 -6.17 11.92 1.07
CA ASP A 34 -5.30 11.24 2.01
C ASP A 34 -6.08 10.72 3.24
N GLY A 35 -7.17 9.98 2.99
CA GLY A 35 -7.97 9.41 4.07
C GLY A 35 -7.19 8.46 4.98
N ASN A 36 -7.69 8.31 6.21
CA ASN A 36 -6.99 7.58 7.29
C ASN A 36 -6.90 6.06 7.07
N LYS A 37 -7.85 5.44 6.35
CA LYS A 37 -7.75 4.03 5.97
C LYS A 37 -6.75 3.92 4.82
N VAL A 38 -5.60 3.32 5.10
CA VAL A 38 -4.49 3.24 4.15
C VAL A 38 -4.01 1.81 3.99
N VAL A 39 -3.50 1.49 2.80
CA VAL A 39 -2.68 0.30 2.57
C VAL A 39 -1.22 0.75 2.51
N ILE A 40 -0.38 0.19 3.38
CA ILE A 40 1.07 0.40 3.31
C ILE A 40 1.69 -0.61 2.36
N SER A 41 2.58 -0.16 1.46
CA SER A 41 3.14 -1.05 0.45
C SER A 41 4.28 -1.93 0.99
N VAL A 42 5.07 -1.37 1.91
CA VAL A 42 6.14 -2.08 2.64
C VAL A 42 6.07 -1.71 4.11
N THR A 43 5.93 -2.70 4.99
CA THR A 43 5.97 -2.47 6.44
C THR A 43 7.41 -2.33 6.92
N ASN A 44 7.71 -1.31 7.72
CA ASN A 44 8.97 -1.21 8.44
C ASN A 44 8.73 -0.84 9.93
N PRO A 45 9.72 -0.99 10.82
CA PRO A 45 9.53 -0.70 12.25
C PRO A 45 9.14 0.76 12.55
N GLU A 46 9.49 1.69 11.67
CA GLU A 46 9.31 3.14 11.84
C GLU A 46 7.97 3.64 11.28
N MET A 47 7.40 2.94 10.30
CA MET A 47 6.13 3.25 9.64
C MET A 47 5.16 2.08 9.78
N ARG A 48 4.14 2.31 10.60
CA ARG A 48 3.03 1.38 10.80
C ARG A 48 1.72 2.09 10.50
N VAL A 49 0.78 1.33 9.96
CA VAL A 49 -0.59 1.76 9.73
C VAL A 49 -1.52 0.82 10.49
N ASP A 50 -2.73 1.30 10.80
CA ASP A 50 -3.72 0.51 11.49
C ASP A 50 -4.21 -0.66 10.62
N ASP A 51 -4.52 -1.77 11.29
CA ASP A 51 -5.23 -2.88 10.66
C ASP A 51 -6.68 -2.47 10.47
N VAL A 52 -7.12 -2.40 9.21
CA VAL A 52 -8.48 -2.00 8.86
C VAL A 52 -9.09 -2.96 7.85
N ASP A 53 -10.40 -3.17 8.00
CA ASP A 53 -11.23 -3.84 7.01
C ASP A 53 -11.80 -2.83 6.01
N PHE A 54 -11.92 -3.29 4.77
CA PHE A 54 -12.58 -2.53 3.71
C PHE A 54 -14.09 -2.66 3.86
N GLU A 55 -14.80 -1.55 3.68
CA GLU A 55 -16.26 -1.50 3.78
C GLU A 55 -16.89 -1.17 2.42
N GLU A 56 -18.17 -1.51 2.26
CA GLU A 56 -18.91 -1.19 1.04
C GLU A 56 -18.92 0.32 0.77
N ASN A 57 -18.85 0.68 -0.52
CA ASN A 57 -18.87 2.07 -1.01
C ASN A 57 -17.65 2.92 -0.62
N GLU A 58 -16.62 2.33 -0.02
CA GLU A 58 -15.34 3.01 0.13
C GLU A 58 -14.63 3.13 -1.23
N VAL A 59 -13.94 4.27 -1.43
CA VAL A 59 -13.15 4.54 -2.64
C VAL A 59 -11.69 4.62 -2.23
N TYR A 60 -10.79 4.04 -3.02
CA TYR A 60 -9.36 4.03 -2.76
C TYR A 60 -8.57 4.43 -4.01
N ALA A 61 -7.51 5.22 -3.81
CA ALA A 61 -6.44 5.37 -4.78
C ALA A 61 -5.38 4.30 -4.49
N VAL A 62 -5.31 3.28 -5.34
CA VAL A 62 -4.29 2.22 -5.23
C VAL A 62 -3.05 2.65 -6.02
N ASP A 63 -1.98 2.95 -5.29
CA ASP A 63 -0.68 3.36 -5.83
C ASP A 63 0.35 2.25 -5.63
N ILE A 64 0.90 1.73 -6.74
CA ILE A 64 1.87 0.64 -6.75
C ILE A 64 3.13 1.10 -7.47
N VAL A 65 4.20 1.26 -6.71
CA VAL A 65 5.52 1.59 -7.25
C VAL A 65 6.46 0.42 -7.00
N ALA A 66 7.03 -0.09 -8.09
CA ALA A 66 8.00 -1.17 -8.07
C ALA A 66 9.30 -0.71 -8.72
N SER A 67 10.42 -1.23 -8.23
CA SER A 67 11.76 -0.95 -8.74
C SER A 67 12.46 -2.25 -9.08
N THR A 68 13.24 -2.24 -10.17
CA THR A 68 14.23 -3.30 -10.47
C THR A 68 15.50 -3.15 -9.61
N GLY A 69 15.61 -2.07 -8.83
CA GLY A 69 16.68 -1.82 -7.87
C GLY A 69 16.37 -2.37 -6.48
N ASP A 70 16.85 -1.69 -5.44
CA ASP A 70 16.70 -2.14 -4.05
C ASP A 70 15.39 -1.69 -3.37
N GLY A 71 14.65 -0.75 -3.97
CA GLY A 71 13.33 -0.31 -3.50
C GLY A 71 13.36 0.63 -2.30
N LYS A 72 14.51 1.25 -2.02
CA LYS A 72 14.71 2.21 -0.93
C LYS A 72 14.68 3.65 -1.42
#